data_AF-A0AAU0MC86-F1
#
_entry.id   AF-A0AAU0MC86-F1
#
_cell.length_a   1.000
_cell.length_b   1.000
_cell.length_c   1.000
_cell.angle_alpha   90.00
_cell.angle_beta   90.00
_cell.angle_gamma   90.00
#
_symmetry.space_group_name_H-M   'P 1'
#
loop_
_entity.id
_entity.type
_entity.pdbx_description
1 polymer ?
#
loop_
_entity_poly.entity_id
_entity_poly.type
_entity_poly.pdbx_seq_one_letter_code
_entity_poly.pdbx_strand_id
1 'polypeptide(L)'
;MSGHSRRPGAATRPGRVVDIVCLVVLVLIVVSQLIRPSPRDAAIFAGLFAITLLGALGALPLPRIRLPESHRGIVIAESILAAVLIAAGLALVIAPRSGPVDLGVVAALGVVAAPLVWGRRDDLAAALDVVPDGERVPLSRAGLAWAALAATLGLWELGAFLLGFTRTPDPPPAVSDLVDPLMNGPLTRAAVVVVWLLVGRELTRLAWLSGSRGPAPAGRPGPDGADSSGTRSSGGGQRRSDRPDGGVGEGGRRQDDSRGDRG
;
A
#
# COMPACT_ATOMS: atom_id res chain seq x y z
N MET A 1 -37.68 -8.61 -18.62
CA MET A 1 -36.76 -8.79 -17.47
C MET A 1 -35.69 -7.73 -17.56
N SER A 2 -35.94 -6.57 -16.98
CA SER A 2 -35.09 -5.38 -17.12
C SER A 2 -34.09 -5.36 -15.96
N GLY A 3 -32.86 -5.80 -16.25
CA GLY A 3 -31.75 -5.80 -15.30
C GLY A 3 -31.48 -4.38 -14.81
N HIS A 4 -31.83 -4.10 -13.56
CA HIS A 4 -31.50 -2.85 -12.89
C HIS A 4 -29.99 -2.80 -12.66
N SER A 5 -29.30 -2.10 -13.57
CA SER A 5 -27.93 -1.63 -13.40
C SER A 5 -27.89 -0.68 -12.20
N ARG A 6 -27.70 -1.21 -10.98
CA ARG A 6 -27.44 -0.38 -9.80
C ARG A 6 -26.18 0.43 -10.08
N ARG A 7 -26.34 1.74 -10.29
CA ARG A 7 -25.22 2.67 -10.31
C ARG A 7 -24.52 2.53 -8.96
N PRO A 8 -23.24 2.11 -8.91
CA PRO A 8 -22.51 2.06 -7.66
C PRO A 8 -22.51 3.47 -7.07
N GLY A 9 -23.16 3.62 -5.91
CA GLY A 9 -23.18 4.88 -5.19
C GLY A 9 -21.76 5.37 -4.98
N ALA A 10 -21.57 6.69 -5.06
CA ALA A 10 -20.30 7.37 -4.82
C ALA A 10 -19.89 7.28 -3.34
N ALA A 11 -19.72 6.06 -2.83
CA ALA A 11 -19.06 5.82 -1.57
C ALA A 11 -17.63 6.34 -1.74
N THR A 12 -17.30 7.40 -1.00
CA THR A 12 -15.95 7.90 -0.86
C THR A 12 -15.06 6.74 -0.43
N ARG A 13 -14.24 6.24 -1.36
CA ARG A 13 -13.33 5.13 -1.09
C ARG A 13 -12.42 5.54 0.07
N PRO A 14 -12.33 4.76 1.16
CA PRO A 14 -11.55 5.12 2.35
C PRO A 14 -10.07 5.43 2.04
N GLY A 15 -9.52 4.90 0.95
CA GLY A 15 -8.17 5.23 0.47
C GLY A 15 -7.95 6.73 0.21
N ARG A 16 -8.96 7.47 -0.28
CA ARG A 16 -8.81 8.89 -0.60
C ARG A 16 -8.49 9.76 0.61
N VAL A 17 -9.02 9.40 1.79
CA VAL A 17 -8.77 10.20 3.01
C VAL A 17 -7.31 10.05 3.43
N VAL A 18 -6.77 8.83 3.40
CA VAL A 18 -5.37 8.56 3.71
C VAL A 18 -4.46 9.29 2.74
N ASP A 19 -4.75 9.24 1.44
CA ASP A 19 -3.97 9.94 0.41
C ASP A 19 -3.95 11.46 0.66
N ILE A 20 -5.11 12.06 0.97
CA ILE A 20 -5.22 13.49 1.27
C ILE A 20 -4.40 13.84 2.52
N VAL A 21 -4.53 13.06 3.60
CA VAL A 21 -3.77 13.30 4.84
C VAL A 21 -2.27 13.22 4.58
N CYS A 22 -1.81 12.20 3.86
CA CYS A 22 -0.41 12.05 3.47
C CYS A 22 0.08 13.24 2.63
N LEU A 23 -0.70 13.68 1.64
CA LEU A 23 -0.35 14.84 0.81
C LEU A 23 -0.27 16.13 1.63
N VAL A 24 -1.21 16.38 2.53
CA VAL A 24 -1.19 17.55 3.42
C VAL A 24 0.06 17.53 4.30
N VAL A 25 0.38 16.39 4.92
CA VAL A 25 1.60 16.24 5.75
C VAL A 25 2.86 16.50 4.91
N LEU A 26 2.96 15.94 3.71
CA LEU A 26 4.10 16.16 2.84
C LEU A 26 4.26 17.63 2.42
N VAL A 27 3.16 18.33 2.10
CA VAL A 27 3.19 19.77 1.81
C VAL A 27 3.72 20.56 3.00
N LEU A 28 3.22 20.27 4.20
CA LEU A 28 3.67 20.94 5.43
C LEU A 28 5.18 20.74 5.66
N ILE A 29 5.69 19.52 5.42
CA ILE A 29 7.12 19.23 5.52
C ILE A 29 7.92 20.00 4.46
N VAL A 30 7.48 20.01 3.19
CA VAL A 30 8.19 20.75 2.13
C VAL A 30 8.28 22.24 2.47
N VAL A 31 7.16 22.83 2.91
CA VAL A 31 7.13 24.24 3.32
C VAL A 31 8.08 24.48 4.50
N SER A 32 8.09 23.62 5.52
CA SER A 32 9.01 23.79 6.65
C SER A 32 10.48 23.71 6.23
N GLN A 33 10.85 22.81 5.32
CA GLN A 33 12.23 22.69 4.83
C GLN A 33 12.69 23.90 4.01
N LEU A 34 11.77 24.55 3.28
CA LEU A 34 12.05 25.80 2.57
C LEU A 34 12.28 26.97 3.52
N ILE A 35 11.57 27.01 4.65
CA ILE A 35 11.78 28.02 5.70
C ILE A 35 13.08 27.76 6.48
N ARG A 36 13.51 26.48 6.60
CA ARG A 36 14.76 26.05 7.28
C ARG A 36 16.03 26.12 6.40
N PRO A 37 16.04 26.93 5.34
CA PRO A 37 16.83 26.74 4.12
C PRO A 37 17.60 25.40 3.97
N SER A 38 16.89 24.25 4.00
CA SER A 38 17.49 22.94 3.68
C SER A 38 17.06 22.49 2.27
N PRO A 39 17.78 22.90 1.20
CA PRO A 39 17.36 22.60 -0.16
C PRO A 39 17.37 21.09 -0.45
N ARG A 40 18.25 20.34 0.21
CA ARG A 40 18.34 18.88 0.07
C ARG A 40 17.07 18.19 0.57
N ASP A 41 16.68 18.50 1.80
CA ASP A 41 15.51 17.86 2.42
C ASP A 41 14.23 18.30 1.72
N ALA A 42 14.13 19.58 1.38
CA ALA A 42 13.03 20.11 0.58
C ALA A 42 12.88 19.37 -0.75
N ALA A 43 13.98 19.11 -1.47
CA ALA A 43 13.94 18.36 -2.73
C ALA A 43 13.49 16.90 -2.55
N ILE A 44 13.96 16.22 -1.50
CA ILE A 44 13.55 14.84 -1.18
C ILE A 44 12.05 14.79 -0.91
N PHE A 45 11.55 15.63 -0.01
CA PHE A 45 10.13 15.63 0.35
C PHE A 45 9.24 16.15 -0.79
N ALA A 46 9.71 17.10 -1.60
CA ALA A 46 8.98 17.56 -2.78
C ALA A 46 8.90 16.45 -3.84
N GLY A 47 9.97 15.66 -4.02
CA GLY A 47 9.96 14.49 -4.88
C GLY A 47 8.96 13.44 -4.41
N LEU A 48 8.95 13.13 -3.10
CA LEU A 48 7.95 12.23 -2.50
C LEU A 48 6.53 12.76 -2.69
N PHE A 49 6.28 14.04 -2.41
CA PHE A 49 5.01 14.70 -2.65
C PHE A 49 4.56 14.57 -4.10
N ALA A 50 5.44 14.86 -5.06
CA ALA A 50 5.13 14.77 -6.48
C ALA A 50 4.76 13.34 -6.89
N ILE A 51 5.52 12.34 -6.43
CA ILE A 51 5.24 10.92 -6.70
C ILE A 51 3.89 10.53 -6.09
N THR A 52 3.63 10.85 -4.82
CA THR A 52 2.36 10.55 -4.15
C THR A 52 1.18 11.23 -4.85
N LEU A 53 1.35 12.50 -5.25
CA LEU A 53 0.31 13.27 -5.94
C LEU A 53 0.00 12.67 -7.31
N LEU A 54 1.02 12.39 -8.13
CA LEU A 54 0.84 11.75 -9.42
C LEU A 54 0.22 10.36 -9.28
N GLY A 55 0.53 9.64 -8.20
CA GLY A 55 -0.08 8.35 -7.87
C GLY A 55 -1.57 8.49 -7.55
N ALA A 56 -1.92 9.44 -6.68
CA ALA A 56 -3.31 9.74 -6.32
C ALA A 56 -4.15 10.22 -7.53
N LEU A 57 -3.51 10.91 -8.48
CA LEU A 57 -4.12 11.34 -9.74
C LEU A 57 -4.19 10.23 -10.80
N GLY A 58 -3.54 9.08 -10.58
CA GLY A 58 -3.43 8.01 -11.59
C GLY A 58 -2.55 8.38 -12.79
N ALA A 59 -1.72 9.42 -12.66
CA ALA A 59 -0.89 9.99 -13.72
C ALA A 59 0.53 9.39 -13.77
N LEU A 60 0.87 8.43 -12.89
CA LEU A 60 2.16 7.75 -12.89
C LEU A 60 2.13 6.53 -13.85
N PRO A 61 2.80 6.60 -15.02
CA PRO A 61 2.97 5.45 -15.90
C PRO A 61 4.10 4.57 -15.36
N LEU A 62 3.96 4.02 -14.15
CA LEU A 62 5.00 3.17 -13.60
C LEU A 62 5.02 1.85 -14.39
N PRO A 63 6.15 1.49 -15.01
CA PRO A 63 6.28 0.23 -15.73
C PRO A 63 6.12 -0.91 -14.71
N ARG A 64 5.08 -1.73 -14.91
CA ARG A 64 4.85 -2.92 -14.09
C ARG A 64 5.87 -3.98 -14.46
N ILE A 65 6.96 -4.06 -13.71
CA ILE A 65 7.93 -5.14 -13.89
C ILE A 65 7.29 -6.43 -13.37
N ARG A 66 7.01 -7.36 -14.28
CA ARG A 66 6.59 -8.72 -13.90
C ARG A 66 7.81 -9.47 -13.39
N LEU A 67 7.89 -9.64 -12.07
CA LEU A 67 8.91 -10.50 -11.47
C LEU A 67 8.71 -11.95 -11.94
N PRO A 68 9.78 -12.71 -12.17
CA PRO A 68 9.68 -14.10 -12.59
C PRO A 68 8.98 -14.94 -11.51
N GLU A 69 7.93 -15.66 -11.90
CA GLU A 69 7.13 -16.50 -11.00
C GLU A 69 7.80 -17.85 -10.69
N SER A 70 8.86 -18.21 -11.40
CA SER A 70 9.59 -19.44 -11.16
C SER A 70 10.39 -19.34 -9.86
N HIS A 71 10.42 -20.43 -9.08
CA HIS A 71 11.25 -20.52 -7.86
C HIS A 71 12.72 -20.14 -8.15
N ARG A 72 13.23 -20.53 -9.32
CA ARG A 72 14.59 -20.17 -9.77
C ARG A 72 14.75 -18.66 -9.99
N GLY A 73 13.74 -18.00 -10.54
CA GLY A 73 13.72 -16.54 -10.71
C GLY A 73 13.72 -15.79 -9.38
N ILE A 74 12.98 -16.28 -8.38
CA ILE A 74 12.96 -15.67 -7.04
C ILE A 74 14.34 -15.74 -6.38
N VAL A 75 15.02 -16.88 -6.42
CA VAL A 75 16.36 -17.04 -5.83
C VAL A 75 17.39 -16.13 -6.50
N ILE A 76 17.32 -15.99 -7.83
CA ILE A 76 18.21 -15.09 -8.58
C ILE A 76 17.91 -13.63 -8.19
N ALA A 77 16.64 -13.23 -8.13
CA ALA A 77 16.24 -11.88 -7.72
C ALA A 77 16.69 -11.56 -6.29
N GLU A 78 16.54 -12.50 -5.34
CA GLU A 78 17.03 -12.32 -3.96
C GLU A 78 18.56 -12.18 -3.91
N SER A 79 19.29 -12.94 -4.72
CA SER A 79 20.75 -12.86 -4.79
C SER A 79 21.23 -11.53 -5.37
N ILE A 80 20.58 -11.06 -6.46
CA ILE A 80 20.85 -9.75 -7.05
C ILE A 80 20.54 -8.64 -6.04
N LEU A 81 19.37 -8.71 -5.39
CA LEU A 81 18.99 -7.74 -4.37
C LEU A 81 20.01 -7.73 -3.23
N ALA A 82 20.42 -8.88 -2.71
CA ALA A 82 21.44 -8.97 -1.67
C ALA A 82 22.77 -8.34 -2.12
N ALA A 83 23.22 -8.62 -3.33
CA ALA A 83 24.45 -8.02 -3.88
C ALA A 83 24.34 -6.50 -4.01
N VAL A 84 23.21 -5.98 -4.50
CA VAL A 84 22.94 -4.53 -4.59
C VAL A 84 22.93 -3.89 -3.20
N LEU A 85 22.27 -4.52 -2.21
CA LEU A 85 22.22 -4.01 -0.84
C LEU A 85 23.61 -4.01 -0.18
N ILE A 86 24.44 -5.04 -0.41
CA ILE A 86 25.81 -5.08 0.10
C ILE A 86 26.66 -3.97 -0.53
N ALA A 87 26.60 -3.82 -1.85
CA ALA A 87 27.34 -2.79 -2.57
C ALA A 87 26.92 -1.37 -2.12
N ALA A 88 25.62 -1.13 -1.99
CA ALA A 88 25.10 0.13 -1.49
C ALA A 88 25.47 0.36 -0.02
N GLY A 89 25.39 -0.66 0.83
CA GLY A 89 25.81 -0.57 2.22
C GLY A 89 27.28 -0.19 2.38
N LEU A 90 28.16 -0.83 1.60
CA LEU A 90 29.58 -0.49 1.57
C LEU A 90 29.80 0.95 1.10
N ALA A 91 29.11 1.36 0.03
CA ALA A 91 29.19 2.72 -0.48
C ALA A 91 28.72 3.76 0.57
N LEU A 92 27.62 3.51 1.28
CA LEU A 92 27.09 4.41 2.32
C LEU A 92 28.01 4.51 3.54
N VAL A 93 28.68 3.41 3.92
CA VAL A 93 29.63 3.42 5.03
C VAL A 93 30.86 4.25 4.71
N ILE A 94 31.42 4.09 3.50
CA ILE A 94 32.67 4.74 3.07
C ILE A 94 32.44 6.18 2.62
N ALA A 95 31.31 6.48 1.98
CA ALA A 95 31.07 7.79 1.39
C ALA A 95 31.06 8.92 2.44
N PRO A 96 31.53 10.12 2.08
CA PRO A 96 31.34 11.31 2.91
C PRO A 96 29.86 11.50 3.23
N ARG A 97 29.56 11.69 4.51
CA ARG A 97 28.18 11.91 4.95
C ARG A 97 27.60 13.08 4.20
N SER A 98 26.35 12.96 3.75
CA SER A 98 25.65 14.07 3.11
C SER A 98 26.31 14.59 1.84
N GLY A 99 27.26 13.83 1.29
CA GLY A 99 27.84 14.08 -0.01
C GLY A 99 26.89 13.70 -1.15
N PRO A 100 27.20 14.11 -2.38
CA PRO A 100 26.40 13.72 -3.56
C PRO A 100 26.40 12.20 -3.79
N VAL A 101 27.44 11.49 -3.35
CA VAL A 101 27.53 10.02 -3.44
C VAL A 101 26.47 9.35 -2.57
N ASP A 102 26.31 9.79 -1.33
CA ASP A 102 25.29 9.29 -0.39
C ASP A 102 23.88 9.47 -0.98
N LEU A 103 23.58 10.68 -1.46
CA LEU A 103 22.32 10.98 -2.13
C LEU A 103 22.11 10.12 -3.39
N GLY A 104 23.14 9.95 -4.22
CA GLY A 104 23.09 9.15 -5.44
C GLY A 104 22.82 7.66 -5.15
N VAL A 105 23.46 7.10 -4.12
CA VAL A 105 23.24 5.70 -3.71
C VAL A 105 21.83 5.51 -3.17
N VAL A 106 21.35 6.39 -2.29
CA VAL A 106 19.98 6.32 -1.77
C VAL A 106 18.96 6.48 -2.89
N ALA A 107 19.17 7.42 -3.81
CA ALA A 107 18.30 7.62 -4.98
C ALA A 107 18.29 6.39 -5.88
N ALA A 108 19.45 5.80 -6.18
CA ALA A 108 19.56 4.58 -6.98
C ALA A 108 18.87 3.40 -6.30
N LEU A 109 19.05 3.23 -4.98
CA LEU A 109 18.32 2.23 -4.19
C LEU A 109 16.81 2.46 -4.28
N GLY A 110 16.35 3.70 -4.18
CA GLY A 110 14.94 4.06 -4.37
C GLY A 110 14.42 3.70 -5.76
N VAL A 111 15.18 4.02 -6.82
CA VAL A 111 14.83 3.70 -8.21
C VAL A 111 14.79 2.20 -8.47
N VAL A 112 15.68 1.42 -7.84
CA VAL A 112 15.70 -0.06 -7.96
C VAL A 112 14.59 -0.69 -7.10
N ALA A 113 14.41 -0.21 -5.87
CA ALA A 113 13.41 -0.74 -4.94
C ALA A 113 11.98 -0.41 -5.40
N ALA A 114 11.76 0.76 -5.99
CA ALA A 114 10.45 1.19 -6.48
C ALA A 114 9.78 0.11 -7.34
N PRO A 115 10.29 -0.31 -8.50
CA PRO A 115 9.64 -1.33 -9.33
C PRO A 115 9.64 -2.75 -8.72
N LEU A 116 10.43 -3.01 -7.67
CA LEU A 116 10.40 -4.29 -6.94
C LEU A 116 9.23 -4.36 -5.95
N VAL A 117 8.80 -3.20 -5.44
CA VAL A 117 7.70 -3.05 -4.48
C VAL A 117 6.41 -2.65 -5.19
N TRP A 118 6.49 -1.71 -6.13
CA TRP A 118 5.41 -1.25 -7.02
C TRP A 118 5.22 -2.25 -8.17
N GLY A 119 4.03 -2.83 -8.31
CA GLY A 119 3.64 -3.46 -9.57
C GLY A 119 3.03 -4.86 -9.50
N ARG A 120 3.01 -5.55 -8.35
CA ARG A 120 2.39 -6.89 -8.30
C ARG A 120 0.89 -6.84 -7.99
N ARG A 121 0.44 -5.89 -7.15
CA ARG A 121 -0.98 -5.57 -6.84
C ARG A 121 -1.13 -4.15 -6.24
N ASP A 122 -0.72 -3.10 -6.96
CA ASP A 122 -0.93 -1.71 -6.48
C ASP A 122 -2.39 -1.25 -6.48
N ASP A 123 -3.29 -2.13 -6.90
CA ASP A 123 -4.68 -1.98 -6.51
C ASP A 123 -4.81 -2.45 -5.05
N LEU A 124 -4.51 -1.54 -4.12
CA LEU A 124 -4.69 -1.76 -2.68
C LEU A 124 -6.10 -2.30 -2.39
N ALA A 125 -7.12 -1.88 -3.15
CA ALA A 125 -8.48 -2.40 -2.97
C ALA A 125 -8.55 -3.87 -3.37
N ALA A 126 -8.02 -4.25 -4.54
CA ALA A 126 -7.94 -5.66 -4.94
C ALA A 126 -7.03 -6.49 -4.02
N ALA A 127 -5.95 -5.92 -3.47
CA ALA A 127 -5.09 -6.60 -2.51
C ALA A 127 -5.82 -6.86 -1.19
N LEU A 128 -6.55 -5.86 -0.68
CA LEU A 128 -7.41 -5.99 0.49
C LEU A 128 -8.53 -7.01 0.25
N ASP A 129 -9.03 -7.14 -0.98
CA ASP A 129 -10.09 -8.09 -1.31
C ASP A 129 -9.66 -9.56 -1.18
N VAL A 130 -8.37 -9.85 -1.30
CA VAL A 130 -7.81 -11.20 -1.10
C VAL A 130 -7.48 -11.48 0.37
N VAL A 131 -7.40 -10.45 1.21
CA VAL A 131 -7.12 -10.61 2.65
C VAL A 131 -8.36 -11.15 3.36
N PRO A 132 -8.25 -12.24 4.15
CA PRO A 132 -9.35 -12.73 4.97
C PRO A 132 -9.93 -11.62 5.86
N ASP A 133 -11.26 -11.57 6.03
CA ASP A 133 -11.91 -10.48 6.77
C ASP A 133 -11.35 -10.28 8.19
N GLY A 134 -10.92 -11.37 8.84
CA GLY A 134 -10.28 -11.32 10.16
C GLY A 134 -8.92 -10.63 10.20
N GLU A 135 -8.20 -10.56 9.07
CA GLU A 135 -6.87 -9.93 8.94
C GLU A 135 -6.95 -8.49 8.41
N ARG A 136 -8.06 -8.09 7.78
CA ARG A 136 -8.25 -6.73 7.25
C ARG A 136 -8.17 -5.66 8.34
N VAL A 137 -8.78 -5.93 9.50
CA VAL A 137 -8.80 -4.98 10.63
C VAL A 137 -7.39 -4.74 11.17
N PRO A 138 -6.59 -5.77 11.54
CA PRO A 138 -5.18 -5.59 11.91
C PRO A 138 -4.36 -4.80 10.88
N LEU A 139 -4.52 -5.10 9.59
CA LEU A 139 -3.75 -4.45 8.52
C LEU A 139 -4.11 -2.96 8.40
N SER A 140 -5.40 -2.63 8.46
CA SER A 140 -5.86 -1.23 8.45
C SER A 140 -5.36 -0.45 9.67
N ARG A 141 -5.32 -1.08 10.86
CA ARG A 141 -4.78 -0.47 12.09
C ARG A 141 -3.28 -0.26 12.00
N ALA A 142 -2.55 -1.20 11.40
CA ALA A 142 -1.12 -1.03 11.15
C ALA A 142 -0.85 0.13 10.18
N GLY A 143 -1.59 0.20 9.07
CA GLY A 143 -1.49 1.33 8.13
C GLY A 143 -1.80 2.68 8.80
N LEU A 144 -2.84 2.74 9.62
CA LEU A 144 -3.18 3.93 10.40
C LEU A 144 -2.08 4.27 11.43
N ALA A 145 -1.51 3.28 12.12
CA ALA A 145 -0.43 3.49 13.07
C ALA A 145 0.82 4.05 12.39
N TRP A 146 1.17 3.54 11.20
CA TRP A 146 2.27 4.08 10.39
C TRP A 146 2.01 5.51 9.92
N ALA A 147 0.80 5.79 9.42
CA ALA A 147 0.42 7.14 9.03
C ALA A 147 0.45 8.12 10.21
N ALA A 148 -0.08 7.71 11.37
CA ALA A 148 -0.06 8.49 12.60
C ALA A 148 1.37 8.73 13.10
N LEU A 149 2.24 7.72 13.04
CA LEU A 149 3.65 7.85 13.40
C LEU A 149 4.36 8.85 12.48
N ALA A 150 4.18 8.74 11.17
CA ALA A 150 4.75 9.67 10.20
C ALA A 150 4.25 11.10 10.42
N ALA A 151 2.94 11.28 10.64
CA ALA A 151 2.35 12.58 10.95
C ALA A 151 2.89 13.15 12.27
N THR A 152 3.03 12.32 13.30
CA THR A 152 3.57 12.71 14.61
C THR A 152 5.03 13.16 14.48
N LEU A 153 5.86 12.43 13.73
CA LEU A 153 7.25 12.82 13.46
C LEU A 153 7.33 14.13 12.67
N GLY A 154 6.47 14.32 11.67
CA GLY A 154 6.40 15.57 10.91
C GLY A 154 5.96 16.76 11.77
N LEU A 155 4.95 16.57 12.63
CA LEU A 155 4.49 17.59 13.57
C LEU A 155 5.52 17.88 14.66
N TRP A 156 6.25 16.87 15.13
CA TRP A 156 7.36 17.04 16.06
C TRP A 156 8.45 17.92 15.46
N GLU A 157 8.88 17.64 14.24
CA GLU A 157 9.87 18.45 13.52
C GLU A 157 9.40 19.90 13.34
N LEU A 158 8.14 20.09 12.92
CA LEU A 158 7.55 21.42 12.79
C LEU A 158 7.49 22.15 14.15
N GLY A 159 7.12 21.46 15.22
CA GLY A 159 7.07 22.01 16.56
C GLY A 159 8.46 22.40 17.09
N ALA A 160 9.46 21.55 16.90
CA ALA A 160 10.85 21.83 17.25
C ALA A 160 11.36 23.07 16.48
N PHE A 161 11.03 23.16 15.20
CA PHE A 161 11.35 24.30 14.36
C PHE A 161 10.72 25.61 14.87
N LEU A 162 9.40 25.62 15.10
CA LEU A 162 8.71 26.81 15.59
C LEU A 162 9.23 27.26 16.96
N LEU A 163 9.51 26.31 17.86
CA LEU A 163 10.01 26.62 19.19
C LEU A 163 11.40 27.25 19.15
N GLY A 164 12.28 26.73 18.30
CA GLY A 164 13.62 27.30 18.13
C GLY A 164 13.62 28.68 17.50
N PHE A 165 12.76 28.90 16.51
CA PHE A 165 12.62 30.20 15.82
C PHE A 165 12.28 31.34 16.79
N THR A 166 11.56 31.06 17.88
CA THR A 166 11.21 32.09 18.88
C THR A 166 12.30 32.38 19.91
N ARG A 167 13.31 31.51 20.03
CA ARG A 167 14.30 31.57 21.13
C ARG A 167 15.69 32.00 20.69
N THR A 168 16.06 31.73 19.44
CA THR A 168 17.39 32.04 18.92
C THR A 168 17.29 32.66 17.53
N PRO A 169 18.17 33.61 17.18
CA PRO A 169 18.28 34.10 15.80
C PRO A 169 18.83 33.03 14.85
N ASP A 170 19.55 32.04 15.39
CA ASP A 170 20.03 30.88 14.62
C ASP A 170 18.90 29.86 14.40
N PRO A 171 18.87 29.21 13.22
CA PRO A 171 17.88 28.19 12.91
C PRO A 171 18.03 26.99 13.88
N PRO A 172 16.92 26.45 14.42
CA PRO A 172 16.99 25.31 15.32
C PRO A 172 17.61 24.06 14.67
N PRO A 173 18.31 23.24 15.46
CA PRO A 173 18.73 21.92 15.03
C PRO A 173 17.50 21.06 14.74
N ALA A 174 17.54 20.31 13.63
CA ALA A 174 16.53 19.31 13.30
C ALA A 174 16.77 18.04 14.11
N VAL A 175 15.79 17.14 14.12
CA VAL A 175 15.99 15.81 14.72
C VAL A 175 17.11 15.05 14.01
N SER A 176 17.31 15.27 12.70
CA SER A 176 18.48 14.76 11.99
C SER A 176 19.79 15.13 12.69
N ASP A 177 19.89 16.35 13.19
CA ASP A 177 21.09 16.87 13.84
C ASP A 177 21.30 16.24 15.22
N LEU A 178 20.25 15.69 15.84
CA LEU A 178 20.35 14.89 17.08
C LEU A 178 20.83 13.46 16.79
N VAL A 179 20.47 12.91 15.62
CA VAL A 179 20.95 11.60 15.17
C VAL A 179 22.36 11.71 14.57
N ASP A 180 22.78 12.92 14.19
CA ASP A 180 24.09 13.16 13.59
C ASP A 180 25.27 12.62 14.41
N PRO A 181 25.39 12.91 15.71
CA PRO A 181 26.45 12.35 16.55
C PRO A 181 26.51 10.82 16.53
N LEU A 182 25.34 10.17 16.52
CA LEU A 182 25.26 8.70 16.49
C LEU A 182 25.81 8.13 15.17
N MET A 183 25.76 8.89 14.09
CA MET A 183 26.15 8.48 12.73
C MET A 183 27.55 8.98 12.32
N ASN A 184 28.25 9.69 13.23
CA ASN A 184 29.60 10.20 12.98
C ASN A 184 30.69 9.13 13.16
N GLY A 185 30.43 8.09 13.95
CA GLY A 185 31.34 6.94 14.08
C GLY A 185 31.22 5.97 12.90
N PRO A 186 32.34 5.42 12.37
CA PRO A 186 32.27 4.46 11.27
C PRO A 186 31.52 3.19 11.66
N LEU A 187 31.69 2.73 12.92
CA LEU A 187 31.02 1.54 13.44
C LEU A 187 29.52 1.75 13.62
N THR A 188 29.12 2.87 14.23
CA THR A 188 27.71 3.17 14.48
C THR A 188 26.97 3.46 13.17
N ARG A 189 27.61 4.16 12.22
CA ARG A 189 27.11 4.29 10.85
C ARG A 189 26.89 2.93 10.20
N ALA A 190 27.89 2.05 10.24
CA ALA A 190 27.76 0.72 9.65
C ALA A 190 26.60 -0.07 10.28
N ALA A 191 26.45 -0.01 11.60
CA ALA A 191 25.33 -0.65 12.29
C ALA A 191 23.97 -0.11 11.81
N VAL A 192 23.81 1.22 11.73
CA VAL A 192 22.56 1.85 11.26
C VAL A 192 22.26 1.48 9.81
N VAL A 193 23.26 1.55 8.92
CA VAL A 193 23.10 1.17 7.50
C VAL A 193 22.70 -0.30 7.36
N VAL A 194 23.34 -1.21 8.10
CA VAL A 194 22.99 -2.64 8.10
C VAL A 194 21.56 -2.85 8.57
N VAL A 195 21.17 -2.25 9.70
CA VAL A 195 19.79 -2.35 10.21
C VAL A 195 18.79 -1.81 9.20
N TRP A 196 19.06 -0.65 8.60
CA TRP A 196 18.20 -0.03 7.59
C TRP A 196 18.02 -0.92 6.36
N LEU A 197 19.10 -1.47 5.82
CA LEU A 197 19.05 -2.37 4.65
C LEU A 197 18.34 -3.70 4.97
N LEU A 198 18.55 -4.25 6.16
CA LEU A 198 17.86 -5.47 6.60
C LEU A 198 16.35 -5.24 6.72
N VAL A 199 15.93 -4.13 7.32
CA VAL A 199 14.52 -3.74 7.40
C VAL A 199 13.93 -3.57 6.00
N GLY A 200 14.61 -2.84 5.10
CA GLY A 200 14.16 -2.66 3.72
C GLY A 200 14.05 -3.97 2.95
N ARG A 201 15.00 -4.89 3.14
CA ARG A 201 14.98 -6.24 2.56
C ARG A 201 13.78 -7.05 3.04
N GLU A 202 13.55 -7.12 4.36
CA GLU A 202 12.43 -7.92 4.90
C GLU A 202 11.09 -7.33 4.49
N LEU A 203 10.93 -6.00 4.45
CA LEU A 203 9.72 -5.37 3.92
C LEU A 203 9.47 -5.74 2.45
N THR A 204 10.51 -5.72 1.63
CA THR A 204 10.42 -6.12 0.21
C THR A 204 10.07 -7.60 0.06
N ARG A 205 10.70 -8.46 0.86
CA ARG A 205 10.42 -9.91 0.89
C ARG A 205 9.00 -10.22 1.33
N LEU A 206 8.51 -9.54 2.37
CA LEU A 206 7.14 -9.67 2.85
C LEU A 206 6.13 -9.25 1.77
N ALA A 207 6.43 -8.18 1.03
CA ALA A 207 5.62 -7.77 -0.12
C ALA A 207 5.59 -8.86 -1.21
N TRP A 208 6.72 -9.51 -1.50
CA TRP A 208 6.79 -10.60 -2.49
C TRP A 208 6.03 -11.86 -2.07
N LEU A 209 6.14 -12.26 -0.80
CA LEU A 209 5.44 -13.44 -0.26
C LEU A 209 3.92 -13.24 -0.30
N SER A 210 3.46 -12.03 0.02
CA SER A 210 2.05 -11.67 -0.02
C SER A 210 1.45 -11.77 -1.44
N GLY A 211 2.25 -11.48 -2.47
CA GLY A 211 1.84 -11.60 -3.87
C GLY A 211 1.76 -13.04 -4.42
N SER A 212 2.36 -14.02 -3.74
CA SER A 212 2.40 -15.43 -4.20
C SER A 212 1.20 -16.25 -3.76
N ARG A 213 0.44 -15.77 -2.75
CA ARG A 213 -0.87 -16.33 -2.41
C ARG A 213 -1.88 -15.78 -3.43
N GLY A 214 -2.03 -16.49 -4.54
CA GLY A 214 -3.17 -16.29 -5.45
C GLY A 214 -4.48 -16.63 -4.73
N PRO A 215 -5.62 -16.06 -5.15
CA PRO A 215 -6.91 -16.57 -4.71
C PRO A 215 -6.96 -18.07 -5.00
N ALA A 216 -7.27 -18.88 -3.99
CA ALA A 216 -7.43 -20.31 -4.17
C ALA A 216 -8.42 -20.52 -5.34
N PRO A 217 -8.09 -21.36 -6.34
CA PRO A 217 -8.95 -21.56 -7.50
C PRO A 217 -10.35 -21.93 -7.00
N ALA A 218 -11.29 -21.02 -7.22
CA ALA A 218 -12.68 -21.20 -6.85
C ALA A 218 -13.20 -22.43 -7.60
N GLY A 219 -13.39 -23.54 -6.89
CA GLY A 219 -13.98 -24.73 -7.47
C GLY A 219 -12.99 -25.80 -7.94
N ARG A 220 -12.10 -26.27 -7.07
CA ARG A 220 -12.01 -27.74 -7.00
C ARG A 220 -13.19 -28.20 -6.14
N PRO A 221 -14.24 -28.79 -6.73
CA PRO A 221 -15.20 -29.54 -5.92
C PRO A 221 -14.37 -30.53 -5.11
N GLY A 222 -14.54 -30.48 -3.78
CA GLY A 222 -13.85 -31.41 -2.90
C GLY A 222 -14.17 -32.84 -3.35
N PRO A 223 -13.21 -33.78 -3.25
CA PRO A 223 -13.45 -35.19 -3.55
C PRO A 223 -14.54 -35.83 -2.69
N ASP A 224 -15.02 -35.13 -1.65
CA ASP A 224 -16.07 -35.58 -0.74
C ASP A 224 -17.50 -35.44 -1.32
N GLY A 225 -17.63 -35.05 -2.59
CA GLY A 225 -18.91 -35.03 -3.32
C GLY A 225 -19.35 -36.38 -3.91
N ALA A 226 -18.48 -37.40 -3.87
CA ALA A 226 -18.84 -38.76 -4.23
C ALA A 226 -19.05 -39.58 -2.94
N ASP A 227 -20.21 -40.22 -2.82
CA ASP A 227 -20.57 -41.23 -1.80
C ASP A 227 -21.13 -40.76 -0.45
N SER A 228 -22.15 -39.89 -0.48
CA SER A 228 -23.18 -39.89 0.59
C SER A 228 -24.61 -40.19 0.09
N SER A 229 -24.75 -40.77 -1.10
CA SER A 229 -25.97 -41.44 -1.54
C SER A 229 -26.02 -42.87 -0.99
N GLY A 230 -26.15 -43.00 0.33
CA GLY A 230 -26.18 -44.27 1.06
C GLY A 230 -27.15 -44.23 2.25
N THR A 231 -28.41 -44.57 1.97
CA THR A 231 -29.31 -45.37 2.83
C THR A 231 -29.41 -45.04 4.32
N ARG A 232 -30.45 -44.29 4.71
CA ARG A 232 -31.26 -44.49 5.95
C ARG A 232 -32.56 -43.71 5.78
N SER A 233 -33.66 -44.39 5.45
CA SER A 233 -34.56 -45.06 6.39
C SER A 233 -35.77 -44.18 6.71
N SER A 234 -36.83 -44.46 5.96
CA SER A 234 -38.23 -44.52 6.35
C SER A 234 -38.59 -44.24 7.82
N GLY A 235 -39.61 -43.39 8.02
CA GLY A 235 -40.30 -43.10 9.27
C GLY A 235 -40.76 -41.64 9.28
N GLY A 236 -41.90 -41.28 8.68
CA GLY A 236 -43.22 -41.56 9.25
C GLY A 236 -43.59 -40.45 10.24
N GLY A 237 -44.32 -39.43 9.80
CA GLY A 237 -44.61 -38.27 10.66
C GLY A 237 -45.52 -37.23 10.01
N GLN A 238 -46.76 -37.64 9.79
CA GLN A 238 -47.87 -36.88 9.22
C GLN A 238 -48.44 -35.84 10.20
N ARG A 239 -48.65 -34.59 9.72
CA ARG A 239 -49.59 -33.52 10.18
C ARG A 239 -49.28 -32.29 9.32
N ARG A 240 -50.01 -31.89 8.27
CA ARG A 240 -51.44 -31.59 8.03
C ARG A 240 -52.04 -30.56 9.01
N SER A 241 -52.79 -29.63 8.42
CA SER A 241 -53.45 -28.40 8.93
C SER A 241 -52.59 -27.13 8.85
N ASP A 242 -53.05 -25.98 8.35
CA ASP A 242 -54.27 -25.57 7.63
C ASP A 242 -54.07 -24.09 7.19
N ARG A 243 -54.70 -23.71 6.06
CA ARG A 243 -55.23 -22.36 5.72
C ARG A 243 -54.29 -21.20 5.27
N PRO A 244 -54.81 -20.18 4.54
CA PRO A 244 -55.58 -20.26 3.28
C PRO A 244 -55.11 -19.26 2.19
N ASP A 245 -55.62 -19.50 0.98
CA ASP A 245 -55.63 -18.62 -0.19
C ASP A 245 -56.26 -17.23 0.04
N GLY A 246 -55.76 -16.22 -0.68
CA GLY A 246 -56.44 -14.94 -0.82
C GLY A 246 -55.78 -13.93 -1.78
N GLY A 247 -56.40 -13.71 -2.95
CA GLY A 247 -56.34 -12.50 -3.78
C GLY A 247 -55.22 -12.47 -4.84
N VAL A 248 -55.45 -12.80 -6.11
CA VAL A 248 -56.25 -12.10 -7.15
C VAL A 248 -55.97 -10.60 -7.20
N GLY A 249 -55.22 -10.21 -8.23
CA GLY A 249 -54.91 -8.83 -8.60
C GLY A 249 -54.51 -8.75 -10.07
N GLU A 250 -55.49 -9.00 -10.94
CA GLU A 250 -55.49 -8.65 -12.36
C GLU A 250 -55.34 -7.14 -12.55
N GLY A 251 -54.61 -6.72 -13.59
CA GLY A 251 -54.82 -5.41 -14.20
C GLY A 251 -53.56 -4.73 -14.70
N GLY A 252 -53.45 -4.59 -16.03
CA GLY A 252 -52.64 -3.50 -16.60
C GLY A 252 -51.95 -3.80 -17.92
N ARG A 253 -52.72 -3.88 -19.01
CA ARG A 253 -52.22 -3.66 -20.37
C ARG A 253 -51.45 -2.33 -20.45
N ARG A 254 -50.29 -2.32 -21.09
CA ARG A 254 -49.92 -1.25 -22.02
C ARG A 254 -48.89 -1.72 -23.05
N GLN A 255 -49.44 -1.87 -24.24
CA GLN A 255 -48.85 -1.81 -25.56
C GLN A 255 -48.16 -0.45 -25.72
N ASP A 256 -46.93 -0.40 -26.22
CA ASP A 256 -46.62 0.54 -27.31
C ASP A 256 -45.30 0.25 -28.03
N ASP A 257 -45.34 0.59 -29.31
CA ASP A 257 -44.41 0.38 -30.40
C ASP A 257 -43.04 1.08 -30.27
N SER A 258 -42.10 0.61 -31.10
CA SER A 258 -41.14 1.40 -31.94
C SER A 258 -39.81 0.64 -32.02
N ARG A 259 -39.57 -0.26 -33.00
CA ARG A 259 -39.17 0.03 -34.38
C ARG A 259 -38.18 1.20 -34.48
N GLY A 260 -36.91 0.87 -34.70
CA GLY A 260 -35.82 1.84 -34.85
C GLY A 260 -34.63 1.21 -35.55
N ASP A 261 -34.84 0.84 -36.80
CA ASP A 261 -33.85 0.42 -37.80
C ASP A 261 -33.06 1.66 -38.28
N ARG A 262 -31.74 1.66 -38.08
CA ARG A 262 -30.71 2.48 -38.76
C ARG A 262 -29.42 1.67 -38.58
N GLY A 263 -28.73 1.19 -39.62
CA GLY A 263 -28.26 1.92 -40.80
C GLY A 263 -26.74 1.78 -40.78
#